data_AF-A0A529MG88-F1
#
_entry.id   AF-A0A529MG88-F1
#
_cell.length_a   1.000
_cell.length_b   1.000
_cell.length_c   1.000
_cell.angle_alpha   90.00
_cell.angle_beta   90.00
_cell.angle_gamma   90.00
#
_symmetry.space_group_name_H-M   'P 1'
#
loop_
_entity.id
_entity.type
_entity.pdbx_description
1 polymer ?
#
loop_
_entity_poly.entity_id
_entity_poly.type
_entity_poly.pdbx_seq_one_letter_code
_entity_poly.pdbx_strand_id
1 'polypeptide(L)'
;MLHYFERAVGDRQIGEVTPESVIDFLNGDRALTATWARKHSVLSGLFRFAISRGYADRSPLPTVLPNLPPAQTPYVYSTDELRRLLEATATLRTGYSQHVPAMYRTMILLLYGTGIRIGEALRLTFQDVDLVERIITIRFT
;
A
#
# COMPACT_ATOMS: atom_id res chain seq x y z
N MET A 1 -2.65 10.62 0.85
CA MET A 1 -1.31 11.26 0.90
C MET A 1 -1.41 12.74 0.59
N LEU A 2 -2.01 13.14 -0.53
CA LEU A 2 -2.23 14.55 -0.87
C LEU A 2 -3.07 15.30 0.15
N HIS A 3 -4.16 14.71 0.67
CA HIS A 3 -4.92 15.30 1.79
C HIS A 3 -4.07 15.55 3.06
N TYR A 4 -3.07 14.72 3.35
CA TYR A 4 -2.16 14.98 4.48
C TYR A 4 -1.17 16.11 4.18
N PHE A 5 -0.78 16.25 2.91
CA PHE A 5 0.08 17.33 2.47
C PHE A 5 -0.65 18.68 2.53
N GLU A 6 -1.88 18.73 2.04
CA GLU A 6 -2.78 19.89 2.17
C GLU A 6 -2.95 20.30 3.64
N ARG A 7 -3.24 19.36 4.55
CA ARG A 7 -3.33 19.65 5.98
C ARG A 7 -2.03 20.16 6.60
N ALA A 8 -0.87 19.79 6.05
CA ALA A 8 0.43 20.21 6.57
C ALA A 8 0.87 21.58 6.06
N VAL A 9 0.61 21.88 4.77
CA VAL A 9 1.00 23.15 4.13
C VAL A 9 -0.08 24.23 4.31
N GLY A 10 -1.31 23.82 4.61
CA GLY A 10 -2.49 24.68 4.65
C GLY A 10 -3.16 24.82 3.29
N ASP A 11 -4.36 25.40 3.28
CA ASP A 11 -5.11 25.69 2.06
C ASP A 11 -4.50 26.90 1.35
N ARG A 12 -3.54 26.63 0.46
CA ARG A 12 -2.79 27.62 -0.32
C ARG A 12 -2.77 27.22 -1.78
N GLN A 13 -2.56 28.18 -2.68
CA GLN A 13 -2.39 27.84 -4.09
C GLN A 13 -1.11 27.03 -4.28
N ILE A 14 -1.14 26.09 -5.23
CA ILE A 14 -0.01 25.18 -5.42
C ILE A 14 1.30 25.89 -5.82
N GLY A 15 1.22 27.04 -6.49
CA GLY A 15 2.37 27.88 -6.82
C GLY A 15 2.98 28.62 -5.62
N GLU A 16 2.26 28.73 -4.51
CA GLU A 16 2.71 29.40 -3.28
C GLU A 16 3.41 28.44 -2.31
N VAL A 17 3.43 27.14 -2.62
CA VAL A 17 4.08 26.13 -1.80
C VAL A 17 5.59 26.34 -1.83
N THR A 18 6.19 26.53 -0.65
CA THR A 18 7.63 26.79 -0.51
C THR A 18 8.44 25.50 -0.35
N PRO A 19 9.71 25.47 -0.77
CA PRO A 19 10.59 24.32 -0.56
C PRO A 19 10.70 23.88 0.90
N GLU A 20 10.70 24.83 1.84
CA GLU A 20 10.78 24.57 3.28
C GLU A 20 9.57 23.76 3.75
N SER A 21 8.35 24.18 3.37
CA SER A 21 7.12 23.47 3.72
C SER A 21 7.08 22.03 3.16
N VAL A 22 7.68 21.82 1.99
CA VAL A 22 7.81 20.48 1.39
C VAL A 22 8.81 19.64 2.16
N ILE A 23 9.98 20.19 2.50
CA ILE A 23 11.01 19.49 3.27
C ILE A 23 10.46 19.08 4.65
N ASP A 24 9.77 19.99 5.33
CA ASP A 24 9.13 19.72 6.61
C ASP A 24 8.11 18.58 6.50
N PHE A 25 7.26 18.60 5.47
CA PHE A 25 6.32 17.51 5.23
C PHE A 25 7.00 16.17 4.87
N LEU A 26 8.04 16.20 4.05
CA LEU A 26 8.77 15.01 3.62
C LEU A 26 9.45 14.34 4.81
N ASN A 27 10.20 15.11 5.60
CA ASN A 27 10.93 14.63 6.77
C ASN A 27 9.95 14.21 7.88
N GLY A 28 8.98 15.06 8.22
CA GLY A 28 8.14 14.89 9.40
C GLY A 28 8.97 14.77 10.70
N ASP A 29 8.34 14.30 11.77
CA ASP A 29 8.97 14.24 13.12
C ASP A 29 9.78 12.96 13.39
N ARG A 30 10.02 12.12 12.37
CA ARG A 30 10.58 10.76 12.56
C ARG A 30 11.77 10.52 11.64
N ALA A 31 12.53 9.48 11.95
CA ALA A 31 13.63 9.00 11.12
C ALA A 31 13.19 8.79 9.66
N LEU A 32 14.11 8.99 8.72
CA LEU A 32 13.86 8.75 7.30
C LEU A 32 13.39 7.31 7.09
N THR A 33 12.30 7.13 6.35
CA THR A 33 11.72 5.82 6.04
C THR A 33 11.46 5.69 4.54
N ALA A 34 11.15 4.49 4.07
CA ALA A 34 10.65 4.27 2.71
C ALA A 34 9.40 5.14 2.38
N THR A 35 8.66 5.60 3.39
CA THR A 35 7.54 6.54 3.23
C THR A 35 8.01 7.87 2.66
N TRP A 36 9.23 8.31 2.95
CA TRP A 36 9.82 9.54 2.43
C TRP A 36 9.87 9.50 0.90
N ALA A 37 10.44 8.44 0.31
CA ALA A 37 10.49 8.27 -1.16
C ALA A 37 9.09 8.26 -1.78
N ARG A 38 8.12 7.62 -1.10
CA ARG A 38 6.73 7.58 -1.57
C ARG A 38 6.09 8.97 -1.55
N LYS A 39 6.30 9.76 -0.48
CA LYS A 39 5.84 11.16 -0.41
C LYS A 39 6.47 11.99 -1.52
N HIS A 40 7.79 11.89 -1.70
CA HIS A 40 8.53 12.61 -2.74
C HIS A 40 8.01 12.26 -4.14
N SER A 41 7.84 10.98 -4.46
CA SER A 41 7.32 10.52 -5.76
C SER A 41 5.90 11.05 -6.04
N VAL A 42 5.01 11.00 -5.04
CA VAL A 42 3.64 11.53 -5.19
C VAL A 42 3.64 13.04 -5.40
N LEU A 43 4.43 13.79 -4.62
CA LEU A 43 4.52 15.25 -4.78
C LEU A 43 5.23 15.62 -6.10
N SER A 44 6.20 14.84 -6.55
CA SER A 44 6.85 15.03 -7.85
C SER A 44 5.85 14.90 -8.99
N GLY A 45 4.96 13.90 -8.93
CA GLY A 45 3.85 13.75 -9.87
C GLY A 45 2.89 14.94 -9.84
N LEU A 46 2.52 15.40 -8.64
CA LEU A 46 1.64 16.55 -8.45
C LEU A 46 2.24 17.84 -9.06
N PHE A 47 3.48 18.18 -8.73
CA PHE A 47 4.10 19.41 -9.24
C PHE A 47 4.41 19.33 -10.73
N ARG A 48 4.71 18.15 -11.26
CA ARG A 48 4.80 17.95 -12.72
C ARG A 48 3.47 18.24 -13.42
N PHE A 49 2.36 17.75 -12.85
CA PHE A 49 1.03 18.09 -13.34
C PHE A 49 0.76 19.60 -13.23
N ALA A 50 1.02 20.20 -12.07
CA ALA A 50 0.78 21.63 -11.84
C ALA A 50 1.54 22.52 -12.83
N ILE A 51 2.82 22.23 -13.07
CA ILE A 51 3.66 22.94 -14.05
C ILE A 51 3.11 22.77 -15.47
N SER A 52 2.76 21.55 -15.87
CA SER A 52 2.20 21.28 -17.21
C SER A 52 0.89 22.03 -17.50
N ARG A 53 0.19 22.47 -16.46
CA ARG A 53 -1.08 23.19 -16.54
C ARG A 53 -0.95 24.69 -16.22
N GLY A 54 0.27 25.17 -15.94
CA GLY A 54 0.53 26.58 -15.60
C GLY A 54 0.06 26.99 -14.20
N TYR A 55 -0.17 26.04 -13.30
CA TYR A 55 -0.55 26.32 -11.90
C TYR A 55 0.66 26.59 -10.98
N ALA A 56 1.87 26.23 -11.43
CA ALA A 56 3.12 26.51 -10.74
C ALA A 56 4.24 26.68 -11.78
N ASP A 57 5.17 27.59 -11.54
CA ASP A 57 6.29 27.83 -12.47
C ASP A 57 7.40 26.79 -12.32
N ARG A 58 7.56 26.22 -11.11
CA ARG A 58 8.63 25.27 -10.78
C ARG A 58 8.25 24.33 -9.66
N SER A 59 8.99 23.22 -9.54
CA SER A 59 8.82 22.24 -8.47
C SER A 59 9.60 22.70 -7.22
N PRO A 60 8.95 22.82 -6.05
CA PRO A 60 9.62 23.12 -4.77
C PRO A 60 10.27 21.87 -4.13
N LEU A 61 10.14 20.68 -4.75
CA LEU A 61 10.74 19.46 -4.20
C LEU A 61 12.28 19.52 -4.22
N PRO A 62 12.94 18.93 -3.22
CA PRO A 62 14.38 18.75 -3.25
C PRO A 62 14.78 17.85 -4.43
N THR A 63 15.82 18.26 -5.15
CA THR A 63 16.43 17.50 -6.26
C THR A 63 17.46 16.49 -5.76
N VAL A 64 18.09 16.77 -4.61
CA VAL A 64 19.00 15.86 -3.93
C VAL A 64 18.20 15.06 -2.90
N LEU A 65 18.16 13.74 -3.11
CA LEU A 65 17.49 12.81 -2.21
C LEU A 65 18.43 12.47 -1.03
N PRO A 66 17.93 12.41 0.21
CA PRO A 66 18.73 11.95 1.33
C PRO A 66 19.06 10.46 1.19
N ASN A 67 20.05 9.97 1.95
CA ASN A 67 20.34 8.54 2.00
C ASN A 67 19.20 7.82 2.75
N LEU A 68 18.32 7.16 2.00
CA LEU A 68 17.17 6.47 2.55
C LEU A 68 17.58 5.08 3.08
N PRO A 69 16.86 4.55 4.08
CA PRO A 69 17.08 3.17 4.50
C PRO A 69 16.93 2.21 3.32
N PRO A 70 17.66 1.08 3.33
CA PRO A 70 17.51 0.06 2.30
C PRO A 70 16.06 -0.45 2.27
N ALA A 71 15.64 -0.90 1.10
CA ALA A 71 14.35 -1.55 0.94
C ALA A 71 14.26 -2.76 1.89
N GLN A 72 13.09 -2.97 2.49
CA GLN A 72 12.88 -4.17 3.27
C GLN A 72 12.85 -5.38 2.34
N THR A 73 13.69 -6.37 2.65
CA THR A 73 13.68 -7.65 1.94
C THR A 73 12.37 -8.38 2.28
N PRO A 74 11.54 -8.73 1.28
CA PRO A 74 10.34 -9.52 1.52
C PRO A 74 10.71 -10.86 2.16
N TYR A 75 9.98 -11.23 3.21
CA TYR A 75 10.15 -12.53 3.83
C TYR A 75 9.41 -13.60 3.01
N VAL A 76 10.15 -14.58 2.51
CA VAL A 76 9.61 -15.72 1.76
C VAL A 76 9.41 -16.88 2.72
N TYR A 77 8.15 -17.26 2.96
CA TYR A 77 7.82 -18.38 3.84
C TYR A 77 8.23 -19.71 3.22
N SER A 78 8.86 -20.57 4.03
CA SER A 78 9.08 -21.98 3.68
C SER A 78 7.76 -22.77 3.72
N THR A 79 7.74 -23.94 3.07
CA THR A 79 6.61 -24.86 3.12
C THR A 79 6.24 -25.27 4.55
N ASP A 80 7.24 -25.42 5.43
CA ASP A 80 7.02 -25.79 6.83
C ASP A 80 6.40 -24.64 7.64
N GLU A 81 6.80 -23.40 7.36
CA GLU A 81 6.16 -22.23 7.95
C GLU A 81 4.72 -22.05 7.49
N LEU A 82 4.45 -22.27 6.20
CA LEU A 82 3.08 -22.26 5.69
C LEU A 82 2.23 -23.35 6.34
N ARG A 83 2.77 -24.56 6.54
CA ARG A 83 2.07 -25.62 7.25
C ARG A 83 1.72 -25.19 8.69
N ARG A 84 2.69 -24.64 9.42
CA ARG A 84 2.46 -24.11 10.78
C ARG A 84 1.43 -22.99 10.82
N LEU A 85 1.44 -22.08 9.84
CA LEU A 85 0.42 -21.02 9.72
C LEU A 85 -0.98 -21.61 9.49
N LEU A 86 -1.10 -22.60 8.61
CA LEU A 86 -2.36 -23.28 8.33
C LEU A 86 -2.88 -24.06 9.54
N GLU A 87 -2.01 -24.70 10.31
CA GLU A 87 -2.36 -25.37 11.58
C GLU A 87 -2.83 -24.37 12.64
N ALA A 88 -2.13 -23.23 12.77
CA ALA A 88 -2.47 -22.18 13.72
C ALA A 88 -3.85 -21.54 13.46
N THR A 89 -4.39 -21.63 12.23
CA THR A 89 -5.77 -21.15 11.96
C THR A 89 -6.82 -21.85 12.82
N ALA A 90 -6.60 -23.10 13.21
CA ALA A 90 -7.50 -23.87 14.07
C ALA A 90 -7.56 -23.33 15.50
N THR A 91 -6.56 -22.57 15.94
CA THR A 91 -6.50 -22.00 17.30
C THR A 91 -7.11 -20.60 17.40
N LEU A 92 -7.59 -20.03 16.28
CA LEU A 92 -8.22 -18.71 16.27
C LEU A 92 -9.53 -18.76 17.06
N ARG A 93 -9.61 -17.98 18.15
CA ARG A 93 -10.78 -17.96 19.04
C ARG A 93 -12.02 -17.47 18.30
N THR A 94 -13.11 -18.20 18.47
CA THR A 94 -14.44 -17.90 17.93
C THR A 94 -15.13 -16.80 18.76
N GLY A 95 -14.62 -15.57 18.70
CA GLY A 95 -15.27 -14.42 19.34
C GLY A 95 -16.40 -13.81 18.51
N TYR A 96 -16.29 -13.91 17.17
CA TYR A 96 -17.18 -13.23 16.23
C TYR A 96 -17.95 -14.16 15.29
N SER A 97 -17.44 -15.37 15.01
CA SER A 97 -18.13 -16.40 14.21
C SER A 97 -17.39 -17.74 14.31
N GLN A 98 -18.14 -18.86 14.22
CA GLN A 98 -17.59 -20.21 14.12
C GLN A 98 -16.81 -20.46 12.83
N HIS A 99 -17.01 -19.64 11.79
CA HIS A 99 -16.38 -19.80 10.49
C HIS A 99 -14.99 -19.14 10.38
N VAL A 100 -14.55 -18.41 11.40
CA VAL A 100 -13.27 -17.68 11.39
C VAL A 100 -12.08 -18.60 11.06
N PRO A 101 -11.90 -19.77 11.72
CA PRO A 101 -10.80 -20.68 11.37
C PRO A 101 -10.79 -21.10 9.90
N ALA A 102 -11.96 -21.51 9.37
CA ALA A 102 -12.10 -21.94 7.99
C ALA A 102 -11.84 -20.80 7.00
N MET A 103 -12.31 -19.59 7.29
CA MET A 103 -12.07 -18.40 6.47
C MET A 103 -10.58 -18.10 6.33
N TYR A 104 -9.83 -18.02 7.45
CA TYR A 104 -8.40 -17.72 7.40
C TYR A 104 -7.61 -18.84 6.71
N ARG A 105 -7.95 -20.11 6.96
CA ARG A 105 -7.33 -21.24 6.29
C ARG A 105 -7.53 -21.16 4.78
N THR A 106 -8.75 -20.93 4.31
CA THR A 106 -9.07 -20.78 2.89
C THR A 106 -8.36 -19.57 2.29
N MET A 107 -8.31 -18.43 2.98
CA MET A 107 -7.61 -17.23 2.51
C MET A 107 -6.11 -17.48 2.30
N ILE A 108 -5.44 -18.13 3.26
CA ILE A 108 -4.02 -18.47 3.14
C ILE A 108 -3.77 -19.42 1.96
N LEU A 109 -4.58 -20.48 1.85
CA LEU A 109 -4.46 -21.44 0.74
C LEU A 109 -4.72 -20.80 -0.62
N LEU A 110 -5.70 -19.90 -0.71
CA LEU A 110 -6.01 -19.17 -1.93
C LEU A 110 -4.84 -18.29 -2.37
N LEU A 111 -4.32 -17.46 -1.47
CA LEU A 111 -3.19 -16.57 -1.77
C LEU A 111 -1.94 -17.37 -2.16
N TYR A 112 -1.65 -18.45 -1.41
CA TYR A 112 -0.51 -19.31 -1.69
C TYR A 112 -0.65 -20.06 -3.01
N GLY A 113 -1.82 -20.64 -3.28
CA GLY A 113 -2.04 -21.48 -4.46
C GLY A 113 -2.24 -20.71 -5.76
N THR A 114 -2.71 -19.47 -5.71
CA THR A 114 -3.03 -18.67 -6.90
C THR A 114 -2.10 -17.48 -7.12
N GLY A 115 -1.39 -17.02 -6.08
CA GLY A 115 -0.52 -15.86 -6.18
C GLY A 115 -1.24 -14.51 -6.38
N ILE A 116 -2.56 -14.47 -6.23
CA ILE A 116 -3.34 -13.23 -6.35
C ILE A 116 -3.02 -12.28 -5.19
N ARG A 117 -3.20 -10.98 -5.42
CA ARG A 117 -2.99 -9.96 -4.39
C ARG A 117 -4.09 -10.07 -3.32
N ILE A 118 -3.77 -9.74 -2.07
CA ILE A 118 -4.74 -9.73 -0.97
C ILE A 118 -5.98 -8.89 -1.30
N GLY A 119 -5.82 -7.76 -1.98
CA GLY A 119 -6.95 -6.91 -2.39
C GLY A 119 -7.85 -7.54 -3.44
N GLU A 120 -7.30 -8.40 -4.31
CA GLU A 120 -8.07 -9.17 -5.30
C GLU A 120 -8.84 -10.29 -4.58
N ALA A 121 -8.17 -11.05 -3.70
CA ALA A 121 -8.79 -12.10 -2.91
C ALA A 121 -9.96 -11.59 -2.04
N LEU A 122 -9.80 -10.43 -1.40
CA LEU A 122 -10.82 -9.82 -0.56
C LEU A 122 -12.05 -9.30 -1.33
N ARG A 123 -11.93 -9.11 -2.66
CA ARG A 123 -13.02 -8.65 -3.52
C ARG A 123 -13.78 -9.78 -4.20
N LEU A 124 -13.29 -11.02 -4.08
CA LEU A 124 -13.97 -12.17 -4.65
C LEU A 124 -15.40 -12.29 -4.13
N THR A 125 -16.32 -12.50 -5.06
CA THR A 125 -17.71 -12.83 -4.78
C THR A 125 -18.00 -14.26 -5.17
N PHE A 126 -19.16 -14.80 -4.76
CA PHE A 126 -19.58 -16.15 -5.17
C PHE A 126 -19.70 -16.30 -6.70
N GLN A 127 -19.94 -15.22 -7.44
CA GLN A 127 -20.03 -15.25 -8.91
C GLN A 127 -18.65 -15.36 -9.60
N ASP A 128 -17.58 -15.11 -8.85
CA ASP A 128 -16.22 -15.14 -9.37
C ASP A 128 -15.57 -16.52 -9.21
N VAL A 129 -16.21 -17.45 -8.50
CA VAL A 129 -15.66 -18.78 -8.17
C VAL A 129 -16.54 -19.85 -8.80
N ASP A 130 -16.03 -20.49 -9.85
CA ASP A 130 -16.62 -21.68 -10.43
C ASP A 130 -15.87 -22.92 -9.90
N LEU A 131 -16.50 -23.65 -8.98
CA LEU A 131 -15.92 -24.87 -8.40
C LEU A 131 -16.01 -26.09 -9.32
N VAL A 132 -16.91 -26.08 -10.31
CA VAL A 132 -17.07 -27.18 -11.27
C VAL A 132 -15.93 -27.12 -12.28
N GLU A 133 -15.74 -25.95 -12.88
CA GLU A 133 -14.66 -25.71 -13.85
C GLU A 133 -13.32 -25.40 -13.17
N ARG A 134 -13.31 -25.23 -11.84
CA ARG A 134 -12.13 -24.90 -11.02
C ARG A 134 -11.48 -23.57 -11.44
N ILE A 135 -12.32 -22.59 -11.76
CA ILE A 135 -11.89 -21.27 -12.24
C ILE A 135 -12.20 -20.23 -11.17
N ILE A 136 -11.23 -19.34 -10.93
CA ILE A 136 -11.42 -18.11 -10.15
C ILE A 136 -11.21 -16.93 -11.09
N THR A 137 -12.23 -16.11 -11.27
CA THR A 137 -12.21 -14.94 -12.14
C THR A 137 -11.84 -13.69 -11.34
N ILE A 138 -10.68 -13.10 -11.63
CA ILE A 138 -10.26 -11.86 -10.97
C ILE A 138 -10.76 -10.67 -11.79
N ARG A 139 -11.56 -9.81 -11.15
CA ARG A 139 -12.09 -8.57 -11.74
C ARG A 139 -11.40 -7.38 -11.08
N PHE A 140 -10.91 -6.45 -11.90
CA PHE A 140 -10.21 -5.22 -11.50
C PHE A 140 -8.77 -5.41 -10.97
N THR A 141 -7.80 -5.21 -11.87
CA THR A 141 -6.37 -5.04 -11.56
C THR A 141 -6.01 -3.55 -11.58
#